data_AF-A0A4V3PAB2-F1
#
_entry.id   AF-A0A4V3PAB2-F1
#
_cell.length_a   1.000
_cell.length_b   1.000
_cell.length_c   1.000
_cell.angle_alpha   90.00
_cell.angle_beta   90.00
_cell.angle_gamma   90.00
#
_symmetry.space_group_name_H-M   'P 1'
#
loop_
_entity.id
_entity.type
_entity.pdbx_description
1 polymer ?
#
loop_
_entity_poly.entity_id
_entity_poly.type
_entity_poly.pdbx_seq_one_letter_code
_entity_poly.pdbx_strand_id
1 'polypeptide(L)'
;ADVAVVVAYGLLLPKPVLEATKLGCLNGHASLLPRWRGAAPIQRAIMAGDAETGMMIMRMEEGLDTGPVALVEKSPIGPDMTAGELHDRMMDL
;
A
#
# COMPACT_ATOMS: atom_id res chain seq x y z
N ALA A 1 -0.73 19.68 11.41
CA ALA A 1 0.41 18.92 10.84
C ALA A 1 0.51 19.25 9.35
N ASP A 2 1.71 19.14 8.77
CA ASP A 2 1.92 19.44 7.35
C ASP A 2 1.43 18.32 6.42
N VAL A 3 1.59 17.06 6.82
CA VAL A 3 1.15 15.86 6.09
C VAL A 3 0.63 14.81 7.07
N ALA A 4 -0.27 13.94 6.63
CA ALA A 4 -0.65 12.73 7.34
C ALA A 4 -0.09 11.50 6.61
N VAL A 5 0.57 10.60 7.34
CA VAL A 5 1.07 9.33 6.82
C VAL A 5 0.28 8.20 7.45
N VAL A 6 -0.29 7.34 6.60
CA VAL A 6 -1.21 6.26 6.98
C VAL A 6 -0.59 4.95 6.51
N VAL A 7 -0.50 3.98 7.42
CA VAL A 7 0.00 2.64 7.12
C VAL A 7 -0.83 1.65 7.92
N ALA A 8 -1.49 0.70 7.25
CA ALA A 8 -2.27 -0.38 7.88
C ALA A 8 -3.26 0.09 8.96
N TYR A 9 -3.91 1.25 8.76
CA TYR A 9 -4.76 1.88 9.80
C TYR A 9 -6.13 1.20 9.99
N GLY A 10 -6.67 0.58 8.94
CA GLY A 10 -7.89 -0.23 9.02
C GLY A 10 -9.23 0.54 9.01
N LEU A 11 -9.21 1.87 8.89
CA LEU A 11 -10.41 2.70 8.75
C LEU A 11 -10.34 3.57 7.49
N LEU A 12 -11.50 3.76 6.83
CA LEU A 12 -11.64 4.79 5.80
C LEU A 12 -11.59 6.17 6.44
N LEU A 13 -10.80 7.07 5.86
CA LEU A 13 -10.70 8.44 6.34
C LEU A 13 -11.83 9.28 5.75
N PRO A 14 -12.66 9.95 6.57
CA PRO A 14 -13.67 10.86 6.06
C PRO A 14 -12.99 12.07 5.42
N LYS A 15 -13.65 12.69 4.44
CA LYS A 15 -13.13 13.83 3.68
C LYS A 15 -12.50 14.95 4.52
N PRO A 16 -13.09 15.40 5.65
CA PRO A 16 -12.46 16.44 6.48
C PRO A 16 -11.08 16.04 7.01
N VAL A 17 -10.82 14.75 7.21
CA VAL A 17 -9.52 14.23 7.64
C VAL A 17 -8.54 14.19 6.46
N LEU A 18 -9.00 13.74 5.29
CA LEU A 18 -8.18 13.74 4.05
C LEU A 18 -7.65 15.14 3.69
N GLU A 19 -8.44 16.18 4.01
CA GLU A 19 -8.14 17.58 3.70
C GLU A 19 -7.54 18.35 4.89
N ALA A 20 -7.36 17.71 6.06
CA ALA A 20 -6.96 18.40 7.30
C ALA A 20 -5.51 18.91 7.31
N THR A 21 -4.64 18.37 6.45
CA THR A 21 -3.22 18.73 6.40
C THR A 21 -2.85 19.38 5.08
N LYS A 22 -1.86 20.27 5.11
CA LYS A 22 -1.46 21.09 3.94
C LYS A 22 -1.08 20.25 2.72
N LEU A 23 -0.42 19.13 2.94
CA LEU A 23 0.05 18.21 1.90
C LEU A 23 -0.89 16.99 1.73
N GLY A 24 -1.97 16.91 2.51
CA GLY A 24 -2.95 15.82 2.48
C GLY A 24 -2.47 14.52 3.15
N CYS A 25 -3.18 13.44 2.86
CA CYS A 25 -2.91 12.10 3.39
C CYS A 25 -2.15 11.25 2.36
N LEU A 26 -1.05 10.64 2.80
CA LEU A 26 -0.30 9.63 2.05
C LEU A 26 -0.52 8.25 2.70
N ASN A 27 -0.68 7.22 1.87
CA ASN A 27 -0.80 5.84 2.31
C ASN A 27 0.36 5.00 1.76
N GLY A 28 0.97 4.20 2.64
CA GLY A 28 1.87 3.12 2.25
C GLY A 28 1.04 1.88 1.90
N HIS A 29 1.04 1.49 0.63
CA HIS A 29 0.27 0.37 0.12
C HIS A 29 1.19 -0.76 -0.37
N ALA A 30 1.05 -1.95 0.22
CA ALA A 30 1.93 -3.09 -0.03
C ALA A 30 1.56 -3.90 -1.30
N SER A 31 1.25 -3.21 -2.40
CA SER A 31 1.11 -3.82 -3.73
C SER A 31 1.52 -2.90 -4.86
N LEU A 32 1.59 -3.48 -6.06
CA LEU A 32 1.68 -2.72 -7.31
C LEU A 32 0.27 -2.33 -7.82
N LEU A 33 -0.27 -1.23 -7.30
CA LEU A 33 -1.55 -0.67 -7.74
C LEU A 33 -1.61 -0.47 -9.27
N PRO A 34 -2.78 -0.67 -9.91
CA PRO A 34 -4.10 -0.91 -9.30
C PRO A 34 -4.34 -2.36 -8.83
N ARG A 35 -3.36 -3.26 -8.99
CA ARG A 35 -3.50 -4.64 -8.55
C ARG A 35 -3.46 -4.71 -7.02
N TRP A 36 -4.35 -5.54 -6.45
CA TRP A 36 -4.49 -5.77 -5.02
C TRP A 36 -4.77 -4.52 -4.17
N ARG A 37 -5.76 -3.72 -4.57
CA ARG A 37 -6.42 -2.81 -3.63
C ARG A 37 -7.01 -3.59 -2.45
N GLY A 38 -7.14 -2.93 -1.30
CA GLY A 38 -7.78 -3.44 -0.11
C GLY A 38 -6.81 -4.09 0.88
N ALA A 39 -7.37 -4.91 1.76
CA ALA A 39 -6.77 -5.17 3.08
C ALA A 39 -5.65 -6.22 3.14
N ALA A 40 -5.48 -7.06 2.11
CA ALA A 40 -4.56 -8.21 2.17
C ALA A 40 -3.68 -8.36 0.91
N PRO A 41 -2.98 -7.29 0.46
CA PRO A 41 -2.28 -7.31 -0.82
C PRO A 41 -1.17 -8.35 -0.90
N ILE A 42 -0.37 -8.49 0.16
CA ILE A 42 0.78 -9.41 0.24
C ILE A 42 0.33 -10.85 0.06
N GLN A 43 -0.66 -11.27 0.86
CA GLN A 43 -1.21 -12.62 0.84
C GLN A 43 -1.83 -12.93 -0.53
N ARG A 44 -2.54 -11.96 -1.11
CA ARG A 44 -3.19 -12.14 -2.41
C ARG A 44 -2.21 -12.26 -3.56
N ALA A 45 -1.12 -11.50 -3.54
CA ALA A 45 -0.05 -11.64 -4.52
C ALA A 45 0.55 -13.06 -4.50
N ILE A 46 0.84 -13.60 -3.31
CA ILE A 46 1.35 -14.97 -3.15
C ILE A 46 0.31 -16.00 -3.60
N MET A 47 -0.94 -15.89 -3.16
CA MET A 47 -2.01 -16.85 -3.53
C MET A 47 -2.26 -16.90 -5.04
N ALA A 48 -2.05 -15.79 -5.74
CA ALA A 48 -2.19 -15.72 -7.19
C ALA A 48 -0.95 -16.17 -7.97
N GLY A 49 0.17 -16.42 -7.27
CA GLY A 49 1.45 -16.77 -7.89
C GLY A 49 2.08 -15.58 -8.64
N ASP A 50 1.86 -14.35 -8.16
CA ASP A 50 2.51 -13.18 -8.75
C ASP A 50 4.04 -13.31 -8.59
N ALA A 51 4.79 -13.01 -9.64
CA ALA A 51 6.27 -13.05 -9.60
C ALA A 51 6.88 -11.80 -8.95
N GLU A 52 6.12 -10.72 -8.85
CA GLU A 52 6.52 -9.47 -8.21
C GLU A 52 5.34 -8.80 -7.49
N THR A 53 5.66 -8.10 -6.41
CA THR A 53 4.80 -7.09 -5.77
C THR A 53 5.66 -5.87 -5.46
N GLY A 54 5.22 -5.00 -4.55
CA GLY A 54 6.03 -3.87 -4.11
C GLY A 54 5.35 -3.02 -3.05
N MET A 55 6.10 -2.05 -2.54
CA MET A 55 5.59 -0.97 -1.69
C MET A 55 5.33 0.25 -2.57
N MET A 56 4.16 0.87 -2.42
CA MET A 56 3.81 2.11 -3.09
C MET A 56 3.46 3.17 -2.06
N ILE A 57 3.94 4.40 -2.28
CA ILE A 57 3.40 5.57 -1.59
C ILE A 57 2.39 6.23 -2.52
N MET A 58 1.15 6.33 -2.07
CA MET A 58 0.05 6.93 -2.82
C MET A 58 -0.61 8.06 -2.05
N ARG A 59 -1.18 9.03 -2.75
CA ARG A 59 -2.07 10.01 -2.12
C ARG A 59 -3.43 9.37 -1.90
N MET A 60 -4.00 9.55 -0.72
CA MET A 60 -5.33 9.02 -0.41
C MET A 60 -6.43 9.89 -1.03
N GLU A 61 -7.51 9.24 -1.42
CA GLU A 61 -8.76 9.85 -1.88
C GLU A 61 -9.93 9.18 -1.15
N GLU A 62 -11.17 9.59 -1.43
CA GLU A 62 -12.37 9.00 -0.79
C GLU A 62 -12.55 7.51 -1.15
N GLY A 63 -12.00 7.06 -2.29
CA GLY A 63 -12.01 5.66 -2.71
C GLY A 63 -10.94 4.80 -2.04
N LEU A 64 -11.19 3.49 -1.95
CA LEU A 64 -10.25 2.51 -1.40
C LEU A 64 -9.06 2.30 -2.35
N ASP A 65 -7.89 2.78 -1.96
CA ASP A 65 -6.62 2.63 -2.67
C ASP A 65 -6.69 3.07 -4.15
N THR A 66 -7.42 4.16 -4.40
CA THR A 66 -7.68 4.66 -5.77
C THR A 66 -6.80 5.83 -6.20
N GLY A 67 -6.21 6.55 -5.24
CA GLY A 67 -5.50 7.78 -5.53
C GLY A 67 -4.17 7.58 -6.24
N PRO A 68 -3.57 8.69 -6.72
CA PRO A 68 -2.37 8.65 -7.54
C PRO A 68 -1.15 8.17 -6.75
N VAL A 69 -0.31 7.37 -7.40
CA VAL A 69 0.93 6.83 -6.85
C VAL A 69 2.07 7.84 -7.04
N ALA A 70 2.80 8.13 -5.97
CA ALA A 70 3.94 9.05 -5.95
C ALA A 70 5.29 8.31 -6.04
N LEU A 71 5.41 7.16 -5.38
CA LEU A 71 6.63 6.34 -5.35
C LEU A 71 6.27 4.85 -5.46
N VAL A 72 7.17 4.09 -6.07
CA VAL A 72 7.04 2.64 -6.25
C VAL A 72 8.38 2.00 -6.00
N GLU A 73 8.39 0.98 -5.15
CA GLU A 73 9.53 0.10 -4.96
C GLU A 73 9.08 -1.36 -5.13
N LYS A 74 9.74 -2.08 -6.04
CA LYS A 74 9.35 -3.43 -6.44
C LYS A 74 10.11 -4.47 -5.63
N SER A 75 9.44 -5.57 -5.30
CA SER A 75 10.06 -6.76 -4.71
C SER A 75 9.66 -8.01 -5.49
N PRO A 76 10.64 -8.86 -5.88
CA PRO A 76 10.33 -10.18 -6.42
C PRO A 76 9.68 -11.07 -5.35
N ILE A 77 8.82 -11.97 -5.79
CA ILE A 77 8.24 -13.04 -4.96
C ILE A 77 8.86 -14.37 -5.42
N GLY A 78 9.49 -15.07 -4.49
CA GLY A 78 10.06 -16.40 -4.75
C GLY A 78 8.98 -17.49 -4.84
N PRO A 79 9.26 -18.64 -5.49
CA PRO A 79 8.27 -19.69 -5.71
C PRO A 79 7.72 -20.31 -4.42
N ASP A 80 8.53 -20.37 -3.35
CA ASP A 80 8.16 -20.93 -2.05
C ASP A 80 8.04 -19.86 -0.96
N MET A 81 8.05 -18.58 -1.35
CA MET A 81 8.05 -17.47 -0.40
C MET A 81 6.70 -17.38 0.32
N THR A 82 6.76 -17.33 1.64
CA THR A 82 5.59 -17.16 2.50
C THR A 82 5.20 -15.69 2.61
N ALA A 83 3.95 -15.43 3.03
CA ALA A 83 3.49 -14.06 3.25
C ALA A 83 4.25 -13.34 4.37
N GLY A 84 4.74 -14.08 5.38
CA GLY A 84 5.58 -13.52 6.43
C GLY A 84 6.94 -13.08 5.88
N GLU A 85 7.61 -13.93 5.10
CA GLU A 85 8.91 -13.59 4.49
C GLU A 85 8.79 -12.41 3.53
N LEU A 86 7.72 -12.37 2.71
CA LEU A 86 7.48 -11.24 1.82
C LEU A 86 7.18 -9.95 2.60
N HIS A 87 6.39 -10.04 3.67
CA HIS A 87 6.11 -8.91 4.56
C HIS A 87 7.40 -8.34 5.16
N ASP A 88 8.24 -9.20 5.74
CA ASP A 88 9.48 -8.78 6.39
C ASP A 88 10.45 -8.17 5.37
N ARG A 89 10.54 -8.77 4.18
CA ARG A 89 11.33 -8.22 3.06
C ARG A 89 10.86 -6.83 2.64
N MET A 90 9.57 -6.55 2.71
CA MET A 90 9.00 -5.26 2.31
C MET A 90 9.12 -4.18 3.39
N MET A 91 9.53 -4.50 4.62
CA MET A 91 9.77 -3.51 5.68
C MET A 91 11.00 -2.62 5.42
N ASP A 92 11.95 -3.15 4.63
CA ASP A 92 13.22 -2.47 4.31
C ASP A 92 13.15 -1.65 3.01
N LEU A 93 11.98 -1.56 2.36
CA LEU A 93 11.70 -0.75 1.17
C LEU A 93 11.10 0.60 1.59
#